data_AF-A0A2V7PGH5-F1
#
_entry.id   AF-A0A2V7PGH5-F1
#
_cell.length_a   1.000
_cell.length_b   1.000
_cell.length_c   1.000
_cell.angle_alpha   90.00
_cell.angle_beta   90.00
_cell.angle_gamma   90.00
#
_symmetry.space_group_name_H-M   'P 1'
#
loop_
_entity.id
_entity.type
_entity.pdbx_description
1 polymer ?
#
loop_
_entity_poly.entity_id
_entity_poly.type
_entity_poly.pdbx_seq_one_letter_code
_entity_poly.pdbx_strand_id
1 'polypeptide(L)' 'MRWWLPDAGSTFAGPIDTLFLAILIITGITFVIVEVGLITFVIRYRGRPGRKAYYTHGSTRAEVIWTAIPAVTMVALGLI' A
#
# COMPACT_ATOMS: atom_id res chain seq x y z
N MET A 1 -5.28 -24.72 -18.20
CA MET A 1 -4.87 -23.31 -18.03
C MET A 1 -5.28 -22.88 -16.64
N ARG A 2 -4.31 -22.55 -15.77
CA ARG A 2 -4.62 -21.94 -14.46
C ARG A 2 -4.84 -20.44 -14.71
N TRP A 3 -5.84 -19.85 -14.05
CA TRP A 3 -6.25 -18.46 -14.24
C TRP A 3 -5.40 -17.44 -13.48
N TRP A 4 -4.35 -17.91 -12.78
CA TRP A 4 -3.59 -17.14 -11.80
C TRP A 4 -2.09 -17.16 -12.11
N LEU A 5 -1.38 -18.23 -11.72
CA LEU A 5 0.03 -18.47 -12.04
C LEU A 5 0.15 -19.72 -12.92
N PRO A 6 1.07 -19.72 -13.90
CA PRO A 6 1.34 -20.88 -14.74
C PRO A 6 1.94 -22.04 -13.94
N ASP A 7 2.03 -23.22 -14.54
CA ASP A 7 2.69 -24.35 -13.91
C ASP A 7 4.20 -24.12 -13.80
N ALA A 8 4.82 -24.68 -12.76
CA ALA A 8 6.24 -24.49 -12.48
C ALA A 8 7.12 -25.00 -13.64
N GLY A 9 7.83 -24.08 -14.31
CA GLY A 9 8.74 -24.39 -15.40
C GLY A 9 10.20 -24.63 -14.98
N SER A 10 10.53 -24.40 -13.71
CA SER A 10 11.88 -24.63 -13.16
C SER A 10 11.85 -24.77 -11.64
N THR A 11 12.98 -25.16 -11.05
CA THR A 11 13.20 -25.20 -9.60
C THR A 11 13.10 -23.83 -8.92
N PHE A 12 13.19 -22.73 -9.67
CA PHE A 12 13.08 -21.37 -9.15
C PHE A 12 11.64 -20.88 -9.03
N ALA A 13 10.66 -21.60 -9.59
CA ALA A 13 9.27 -21.16 -9.63
C ALA A 13 8.66 -20.95 -8.22
N GLY A 14 8.94 -21.86 -7.27
CA GLY A 14 8.37 -21.78 -5.92
C GLY A 14 8.75 -20.50 -5.15
N PRO A 15 10.04 -20.15 -5.05
CA PRO A 15 10.47 -18.89 -4.44
C PRO A 15 9.88 -17.65 -5.13
N ILE A 16 9.84 -17.64 -6.46
CA ILE A 16 9.29 -16.52 -7.25
C ILE A 16 7.79 -16.34 -6.98
N ASP A 17 7.02 -17.43 -7.01
CA ASP A 17 5.58 -17.41 -6.74
C ASP A 17 5.28 -16.91 -5.32
N THR A 18 6.11 -17.28 -4.34
CA THR A 18 6.00 -16.83 -2.96
C THR A 18 6.24 -15.33 -2.84
N LEU A 19 7.33 -14.83 -3.44
CA LEU A 19 7.64 -13.40 -3.46
C LEU A 19 6.55 -12.60 -4.17
N PHE A 20 6.05 -13.09 -5.30
CA PHE A 20 4.96 -12.46 -6.04
C PHE A 20 3.69 -12.34 -5.20
N LEU A 21 3.28 -13.42 -4.53
CA LEU A 21 2.11 -13.42 -3.67
C LEU A 21 2.28 -12.48 -2.46
N ALA A 22 3.47 -12.44 -1.86
CA ALA A 22 3.77 -11.52 -0.77
C ALA A 22 3.62 -10.05 -1.22
N ILE A 23 4.22 -9.68 -2.36
CA ILE A 23 4.10 -8.33 -2.92
C ILE A 23 2.64 -8.00 -3.24
N LEU A 24 1.91 -8.93 -3.86
CA LEU A 24 0.51 -8.73 -4.23
C LEU A 24 -0.37 -8.48 -3.00
N ILE A 25 -0.19 -9.26 -1.93
CA ILE A 25 -0.94 -9.08 -0.69
C ILE A 25 -0.61 -7.73 -0.03
N ILE A 26 0.68 -7.40 0.10
CA ILE A 26 1.13 -6.16 0.73
C ILE A 26 0.57 -4.95 -0.04
N THR A 27 0.79 -4.91 -1.34
CA THR A 27 0.32 -3.80 -2.20
C THR A 27 -1.21 -3.73 -2.24
N GLY A 28 -1.90 -4.86 -2.29
CA GLY A 28 -3.36 -4.92 -2.23
C GLY A 28 -3.93 -4.34 -0.93
N ILE A 29 -3.35 -4.69 0.22
CA ILE A 29 -3.75 -4.12 1.51
C ILE A 29 -3.47 -2.61 1.55
N THR A 30 -2.27 -2.17 1.12
CA THR A 30 -1.93 -0.75 1.06
C THR A 30 -2.88 0.02 0.16
N PHE A 31 -3.22 -0.52 -1.01
CA PHE A 31 -4.17 0.08 -1.94
C PHE A 31 -5.54 0.30 -1.28
N VAL A 32 -6.10 -0.73 -0.65
CA VAL A 32 -7.39 -0.61 0.04
C VAL A 32 -7.35 0.45 1.14
N ILE A 33 -6.28 0.52 1.94
CA ILE A 33 -6.13 1.53 3.01
C ILE A 33 -6.11 2.94 2.41
N VAL A 34 -5.35 3.16 1.34
CA VAL A 34 -5.23 4.46 0.67
C VAL A 34 -6.56 4.87 0.06
N GLU A 35 -7.24 3.98 -0.67
CA GLU A 35 -8.53 4.28 -1.30
C GLU A 35 -9.62 4.57 -0.26
N VAL A 36 -9.69 3.80 0.83
CA VAL A 36 -10.62 4.08 1.93
C VAL A 36 -10.33 5.44 2.55
N GLY A 37 -9.06 5.79 2.76
CA GLY A 37 -8.65 7.10 3.25
C GLY A 37 -9.05 8.23 2.30
N LEU A 38 -8.82 8.04 1.00
CA LEU A 38 -9.15 9.01 -0.04
C LEU A 38 -10.65 9.24 -0.13
N ILE A 39 -11.45 8.17 -0.22
CA ILE A 39 -12.92 8.24 -0.25
C ILE A 39 -13.43 8.93 1.02
N THR A 40 -12.88 8.58 2.18
CA THR A 40 -13.23 9.23 3.46
C THR A 40 -12.96 10.73 3.38
N PHE A 41 -11.82 11.16 2.85
CA PHE A 41 -11.48 12.59 2.75
C PHE A 41 -12.36 13.32 1.74
N VAL A 42 -12.66 12.71 0.60
CA VAL A 42 -13.60 13.26 -0.39
C VAL A 42 -14.97 13.51 0.25
N ILE A 43 -15.51 12.56 1.01
CA ILE A 43 -16.82 12.72 1.64
C ILE A 43 -16.77 13.72 2.81
N ARG A 44 -15.75 13.60 3.68
CA ARG A 44 -15.63 14.35 4.93
C ARG A 44 -15.28 15.82 4.72
N TYR A 45 -14.47 16.12 3.71
CA TYR A 45 -13.96 17.45 3.39
C TYR A 45 -14.52 18.02 2.08
N ARG A 46 -15.62 17.46 1.56
CA ARG A 46 -16.32 18.04 0.40
C ARG A 46 -16.66 19.52 0.64
N GLY A 47 -16.48 20.33 -0.40
CA GLY A 47 -16.74 21.77 -0.36
C GLY A 47 -18.17 22.08 0.09
N ARG A 48 -18.31 23.03 1.01
CA ARG A 48 -19.60 23.59 1.45
C ARG A 48 -19.51 25.11 1.54
N PRO A 49 -20.58 25.85 1.19
CA PRO A 49 -20.61 27.30 1.31
C PRO A 49 -20.24 27.74 2.74
N GLY A 50 -19.40 28.77 2.86
CA GLY A 50 -19.02 29.34 4.15
C GLY A 50 -17.94 28.57 4.94
N ARG A 51 -17.42 27.45 4.44
CA ARG A 51 -16.35 26.70 5.11
C ARG A 51 -14.96 27.21 4.67
N LYS A 52 -14.21 27.79 5.61
CA LYS A 52 -12.80 28.17 5.38
C LYS A 52 -11.88 26.96 5.46
N ALA A 53 -10.80 26.97 4.66
CA ALA A 53 -9.77 25.95 4.68
C ALA A 53 -9.01 25.96 6.01
N TYR A 54 -8.59 24.78 6.46
CA TYR A 54 -7.67 24.64 7.59
C TYR A 54 -6.24 24.55 7.06
N TYR A 55 -5.37 25.44 7.51
CA TYR A 55 -3.97 25.47 7.12
C TYR A 55 -3.13 24.69 8.14
N THR A 56 -2.37 23.71 7.65
CA THR A 56 -1.42 22.92 8.45
C THR A 56 -0.07 22.90 7.75
N HIS A 57 1.03 22.96 8.51
CA HIS A 57 2.39 23.13 7.99
C HIS A 57 3.15 21.78 7.84
N GLY A 58 2.44 20.66 7.87
CA GLY A 58 3.04 19.32 7.82
C GLY A 58 3.13 18.68 9.20
N SER A 59 3.54 17.41 9.22
CA SER A 59 3.66 16.63 10.46
C SER A 59 4.86 15.71 10.37
N THR A 60 5.95 16.10 11.03
CA THR A 60 7.17 15.28 11.12
C THR A 60 6.88 13.87 11.63
N ARG A 61 5.93 13.73 12.57
CA ARG A 61 5.52 12.42 13.09
C ARG A 61 4.90 11.56 11.99
N ALA A 62 4.01 12.12 11.18
CA ALA A 62 3.38 11.40 10.08
C ALA A 62 4.41 11.07 8.99
N GLU A 63 5.31 12.02 8.69
CA GLU A 63 6.44 11.86 7.78
C GLU A 63 7.32 10.67 8.12
N VAL A 64 7.70 10.55 9.40
CA VAL A 64 8.49 9.42 9.88
C VAL A 64 7.74 8.11 9.72
N ILE A 65 6.44 8.07 10.05
CA ILE A 65 5.63 6.85 9.97
C ILE A 65 5.53 6.35 8.52
N TRP A 66 5.12 7.21 7.59
CA TRP A 66 4.95 6.79 6.19
C TRP A 66 6.26 6.56 5.45
N THR A 67 7.40 7.00 5.99
CA THR A 67 8.73 6.68 5.44
C THR A 67 9.25 5.36 6.00
N ALA A 68 9.02 5.11 7.30
CA ALA A 68 9.43 3.87 7.96
C ALA A 68 8.66 2.65 7.43
N ILE A 69 7.37 2.79 7.15
CA ILE A 69 6.54 1.67 6.66
C ILE A 69 7.09 1.08 5.34
N PRO A 70 7.34 1.84 4.27
CA PRO A 70 7.97 1.31 3.05
C PRO A 70 9.37 0.74 3.28
N ALA A 71 10.18 1.38 4.13
CA ALA A 71 11.53 0.89 4.43
C ALA A 71 11.50 -0.50 5.10
N VAL A 72 10.66 -0.67 6.13
CA VAL A 72 10.47 -1.95 6.82
C VAL A 72 9.88 -3.00 5.87
N THR A 73 8.95 -2.60 5.00
CA THR A 73 8.35 -3.49 3.99
C THR A 73 9.39 -4.03 3.02
N MET A 74 10.31 -3.17 2.55
CA MET A 74 11.43 -3.59 1.69
C MET A 74 12.36 -4.56 2.40
N VAL A 75 12.72 -4.30 3.66
CA VAL A 75 13.55 -5.20 4.45
C VAL A 75 12.86 -6.55 4.62
N ALA A 76 11.56 -6.56 4.95
CA ALA A 76 10.79 -7.79 5.11
C ALA A 76 10.75 -8.61 3.81
N LEU A 77 10.51 -7.98 2.66
CA LEU A 77 10.51 -8.66 1.36
C LEU A 77 11.88 -9.21 0.97
N GLY A 78 12.98 -8.53 1.34
CA GLY A 78 14.34 -9.01 1.06
C GLY A 78 14.79 -10.19 1.93
N LEU A 79 14.03 -10.52 2.99
CA LEU A 79 14.32 -11.64 3.89
C LEU A 79 13.53 -12.92 3.54
N ILE A 80 12.61 -12.82 2.58
CA ILE A 80 11.75 -13.92 2.12
C ILE A 80 12.23 -14.37 0.75
#